data_AF-A0A7S6MDV5-F1
#
_entry.id   AF-A0A7S6MDV5-F1
#
_cell.length_a   1.000
_cell.length_b   1.000
_cell.length_c   1.000
_cell.angle_alpha   90.00
_cell.angle_beta   90.00
_cell.angle_gamma   90.00
#
_symmetry.space_group_name_H-M   'P 1'
#
loop_
_entity.id
_entity.type
_entity.pdbx_description
1 polymer ?
#
loop_
_entity_poly.entity_id
_entity_poly.type
_entity_poly.pdbx_seq_one_letter_code
_entity_poly.pdbx_strand_id
1 'polypeptide(L)'
;MLFVAALVSVTLVGCPAAEPPKKELLGGPEVEAKAARATLVKHTFDGDLIELEEEAHLAAIRLLDLTDDQKDALEKALNERLLTFDQALRKHYGLIVELTGIEQKPVAERVTLLGKVTQAFKPFIDRGTMLDEMRDLLTSEQRAEVERLVVEYAEAKLADMRRELMNPDAPRAQLLTRWRLESFGQMIRQSIERQVGLRAEAFEQLLARLSLTPEQDSKIRAIVQEVAIKEFQGKATALERTRVFLEVRAVLTPEQQKRLWEYVLEQYRGG
;
A
#
# COMPACT_ATOMS: atom_id res chain seq x y z
N MET A 1 57.28 8.04 -28.66
CA MET A 1 58.69 7.73 -29.00
C MET A 1 59.32 7.02 -27.81
N LEU A 2 59.90 5.84 -28.06
CA LEU A 2 60.73 5.07 -27.11
C LEU A 2 62.00 5.84 -26.71
N PHE A 3 62.47 5.65 -25.46
CA PHE A 3 63.89 5.59 -25.02
C PHE A 3 63.86 5.23 -23.51
N VAL A 4 64.12 4.00 -23.05
CA VAL A 4 65.40 3.26 -22.87
C VAL A 4 66.40 3.94 -21.91
N ALA A 5 66.42 3.40 -20.68
CA ALA A 5 67.51 3.04 -19.75
C ALA A 5 68.91 3.70 -19.79
N ALA A 6 69.41 4.07 -18.59
CA ALA A 6 70.74 3.74 -18.01
C ALA A 6 70.91 4.44 -16.63
N LEU A 7 71.01 3.75 -15.49
CA LEU A 7 72.18 3.13 -14.83
C LEU A 7 73.18 4.12 -14.19
N VAL A 8 73.15 4.30 -12.85
CA VAL A 8 74.32 4.61 -12.00
C VAL A 8 74.13 4.02 -10.58
N SER A 9 75.23 3.47 -10.06
CA SER A 9 75.40 2.63 -8.88
C SER A 9 75.52 3.36 -7.53
N VAL A 10 75.04 2.67 -6.48
CA VAL A 10 75.63 2.44 -5.13
C VAL A 10 76.23 3.60 -4.33
N THR A 11 75.61 3.87 -3.16
CA THR A 11 76.29 3.91 -1.84
C THR A 11 75.31 3.61 -0.71
N LEU A 12 75.59 2.55 0.06
CA LEU A 12 75.01 2.24 1.37
C LEU A 12 75.61 3.17 2.41
N VAL A 13 74.80 3.99 3.10
CA VAL A 13 75.12 4.49 4.45
C VAL A 13 73.82 4.77 5.22
N GLY A 14 73.67 4.15 6.39
CA GLY A 14 73.02 4.77 7.54
C GLY A 14 71.51 4.57 7.68
N CYS A 15 71.12 3.51 8.40
CA CYS A 15 69.83 3.40 9.06
C CYS A 15 69.83 4.27 10.33
N PRO A 16 68.86 5.18 10.53
CA PRO A 16 68.42 5.56 11.87
C PRO A 16 67.06 4.93 12.18
N ALA A 17 67.01 4.35 13.37
CA ALA A 17 65.88 3.71 14.05
C ALA A 17 64.48 4.23 13.66
N ALA A 18 63.62 3.31 13.23
CA ALA A 18 62.19 3.53 13.15
C ALA A 18 61.62 3.80 14.55
N GLU A 19 61.01 4.98 14.73
CA GLU A 19 60.16 5.27 15.88
C GLU A 19 59.02 4.25 15.96
N PRO A 20 58.63 3.79 17.17
CA PRO A 20 57.47 2.93 17.31
C PRO A 20 56.22 3.69 16.87
N PRO A 21 55.27 3.05 16.15
CA PRO A 21 54.07 3.71 15.69
C PRO A 21 53.29 4.25 16.88
N LYS A 22 53.04 5.56 16.87
CA LYS A 22 52.15 6.23 17.82
C LYS A 22 50.80 5.54 17.76
N LYS A 23 50.42 4.85 18.85
CA LYS A 23 49.04 4.42 19.07
C LYS A 23 48.15 5.65 19.00
N GLU A 24 47.30 5.70 17.99
CA GLU A 24 46.19 6.64 17.88
C GLU A 24 45.24 6.43 19.06
N LEU A 25 45.49 7.17 20.15
CA LEU A 25 44.76 7.16 21.41
C LEU A 25 43.35 7.79 21.31
N LEU A 26 42.85 8.01 20.10
CA LEU A 26 41.52 8.56 19.78
C LEU A 26 40.73 7.68 18.81
N GLY A 27 41.14 6.42 18.62
CA GLY A 27 40.27 5.43 18.01
C GLY A 27 39.13 5.11 18.97
N GLY A 28 37.93 5.65 18.71
CA GLY A 28 36.71 5.14 19.33
C GLY A 28 36.59 3.63 19.08
N PRO A 29 35.83 2.88 19.90
CA PRO A 29 35.68 1.45 19.70
C PRO A 29 35.25 1.19 18.25
N GLU A 30 36.04 0.39 17.52
CA GLU A 30 35.66 -0.14 16.23
C GLU A 30 34.42 -1.00 16.45
N VAL A 31 33.25 -0.39 16.25
CA VAL A 31 32.02 -1.14 16.05
C VAL A 31 32.22 -1.79 14.70
N GLU A 32 32.55 -3.09 14.69
CA GLU A 32 32.43 -3.90 13.49
C GLU A 32 31.02 -3.67 12.96
N ALA A 33 30.92 -2.89 11.88
CA ALA A 33 29.67 -2.63 11.20
C ALA A 33 29.26 -3.95 10.55
N LYS A 34 28.63 -4.81 11.36
CA LYS A 34 27.95 -6.02 10.93
C LYS A 34 27.08 -5.58 9.77
N ALA A 35 27.41 -6.00 8.55
CA ALA A 35 26.78 -5.54 7.32
C ALA A 35 25.29 -5.37 7.57
N ALA A 36 24.80 -4.13 7.45
CA ALA A 36 23.47 -3.75 7.88
C ALA A 36 22.47 -4.70 7.22
N ARG A 37 21.96 -5.67 8.00
CA ARG A 37 21.02 -6.65 7.50
C ARG A 37 19.72 -5.90 7.19
N ALA A 38 19.09 -6.22 6.06
CA ALA A 38 17.81 -5.64 5.71
C ALA A 38 16.82 -5.84 6.87
N THR A 39 16.10 -4.79 7.22
CA THR A 39 15.06 -4.81 8.26
C THR A 39 13.87 -3.98 7.79
N LEU A 40 12.68 -4.41 8.20
CA LEU A 40 11.44 -3.65 8.04
C LEU A 40 11.25 -2.61 9.15
N VAL A 41 11.99 -2.73 10.25
CA VAL A 41 11.86 -1.85 11.41
C VAL A 41 12.65 -0.57 11.14
N LYS A 42 11.91 0.53 11.01
CA LYS A 42 12.49 1.88 10.92
C LYS A 42 11.87 2.72 12.01
N HIS A 43 12.68 3.53 12.70
CA HIS A 43 12.20 4.43 13.74
C HIS A 43 12.31 5.88 13.28
N THR A 44 11.39 6.71 13.75
CA THR A 44 11.49 8.17 13.66
C THR A 44 12.59 8.68 14.59
N PHE A 45 12.98 9.95 14.45
CA PHE A 45 13.94 10.58 15.36
C PHE A 45 13.44 10.59 16.82
N ASP A 46 12.12 10.60 17.00
CA ASP A 46 11.46 10.57 18.31
C ASP A 46 11.37 9.15 18.92
N GLY A 47 11.82 8.12 18.18
CA GLY A 47 11.85 6.73 18.64
C GLY A 47 10.56 5.95 18.41
N ASP A 48 9.63 6.48 17.64
CA ASP A 48 8.39 5.81 17.23
C ASP A 48 8.63 4.91 16.03
N LEU A 49 7.89 3.81 15.92
CA LEU A 49 7.98 2.93 14.76
C LEU A 49 7.34 3.60 13.53
N ILE A 50 8.08 3.66 12.42
CA ILE A 50 7.52 4.06 11.13
C ILE A 50 6.60 2.93 10.66
N GLU A 51 5.31 3.24 10.57
CA GLU A 51 4.30 2.29 10.12
C GLU A 51 4.47 1.97 8.64
N LEU A 52 4.39 0.68 8.30
CA LEU A 52 4.38 0.24 6.91
C LEU A 52 3.07 0.64 6.23
N GLU A 53 3.18 1.23 5.04
CA GLU A 53 2.03 1.57 4.18
C GLU A 53 1.36 0.33 3.57
N GLU A 54 2.08 -0.80 3.52
CA GLU A 54 1.68 -2.04 2.90
C GLU A 54 1.76 -3.24 3.87
N GLU A 55 1.25 -4.40 3.43
CA GLU A 55 1.30 -5.63 4.22
C GLU A 55 2.76 -6.05 4.52
N ALA A 56 3.05 -6.43 5.77
CA ALA A 56 4.41 -6.79 6.20
C ALA A 56 5.07 -7.88 5.33
N HIS A 57 4.32 -8.89 4.89
CA HIS A 57 4.84 -9.93 3.98
C HIS A 57 5.21 -9.36 2.61
N LEU A 58 4.42 -8.43 2.07
CA LEU A 58 4.70 -7.79 0.78
C LEU A 58 5.93 -6.90 0.88
N ALA A 59 6.03 -6.08 1.93
CA ALA A 59 7.21 -5.26 2.19
C ALA A 59 8.47 -6.12 2.34
N ALA A 60 8.38 -7.25 3.07
CA ALA A 60 9.49 -8.18 3.22
C ALA A 60 9.93 -8.80 1.89
N ILE A 61 8.98 -9.24 1.06
CA ILE A 61 9.28 -9.84 -0.25
C ILE A 61 9.95 -8.82 -1.17
N ARG A 62 9.53 -7.55 -1.14
CA ARG A 62 10.13 -6.46 -1.93
C ARG A 62 11.57 -6.11 -1.52
N LEU A 63 11.98 -6.46 -0.30
CA LEU A 63 13.36 -6.30 0.15
C LEU A 63 14.29 -7.42 -0.30
N LEU A 64 13.74 -8.54 -0.79
CA LEU A 64 14.53 -9.64 -1.32
C LEU A 64 15.05 -9.30 -2.72
N ASP A 65 16.18 -9.92 -3.08
CA ASP A 65 16.62 -9.96 -4.46
C ASP A 65 15.78 -11.01 -5.22
N LEU A 66 14.86 -10.53 -6.05
CA LEU A 66 13.91 -11.33 -6.83
C LEU A 66 14.33 -11.38 -8.29
N THR A 67 14.17 -12.54 -8.92
CA THR A 67 14.29 -12.67 -10.38
C THR A 67 13.15 -11.94 -11.09
N ASP A 68 13.31 -11.66 -12.38
CA ASP A 68 12.26 -10.99 -13.15
C ASP A 68 10.96 -11.82 -13.21
N ASP A 69 11.08 -13.14 -13.36
CA ASP A 69 9.93 -14.06 -13.28
C ASP A 69 9.22 -14.00 -11.91
N GLN A 70 9.97 -13.86 -10.81
CA GLN A 70 9.41 -13.72 -9.47
C GLN A 70 8.71 -12.36 -9.29
N LYS A 71 9.25 -11.29 -9.87
CA LYS A 71 8.64 -9.96 -9.84
C LYS A 71 7.32 -9.93 -10.61
N ASP A 72 7.30 -10.47 -11.83
CA ASP A 72 6.09 -10.54 -12.65
C ASP A 72 5.00 -11.35 -11.94
N ALA A 73 5.37 -12.47 -11.31
CA ALA A 73 4.43 -13.27 -10.54
C ALA A 73 3.91 -12.54 -9.30
N LEU A 74 4.76 -11.79 -8.59
CA LEU A 74 4.37 -10.97 -7.44
C LEU A 74 3.39 -9.87 -7.86
N GLU A 75 3.65 -9.17 -8.96
CA GLU A 75 2.75 -8.14 -9.48
C GLU A 75 1.40 -8.72 -9.87
N LYS A 76 1.39 -9.88 -10.53
CA LYS A 76 0.15 -10.58 -10.87
C LYS A 76 -0.64 -10.97 -9.62
N ALA A 77 0.01 -11.58 -8.62
CA ALA A 77 -0.63 -11.97 -7.37
C ALA A 77 -1.21 -10.75 -6.63
N LEU A 78 -0.44 -9.66 -6.57
CA LEU A 78 -0.89 -8.40 -5.98
C LEU A 78 -2.13 -7.84 -6.67
N ASN A 79 -2.13 -7.79 -8.01
CA ASN A 79 -3.26 -7.29 -8.80
C ASN A 79 -4.53 -8.13 -8.60
N GLU A 80 -4.40 -9.46 -8.61
CA GLU A 80 -5.53 -10.38 -8.36
C GLU A 80 -6.09 -10.24 -6.94
N ARG A 81 -5.20 -10.08 -5.96
CA ARG A 81 -5.57 -9.89 -4.55
C ARG A 81 -6.29 -8.56 -4.34
N LEU A 82 -5.80 -7.47 -4.94
CA LEU A 82 -6.46 -6.16 -4.92
C LEU A 82 -7.83 -6.21 -5.60
N LEU A 83 -7.93 -6.86 -6.75
CA LEU A 83 -9.20 -7.00 -7.48
C LEU A 83 -10.24 -7.79 -6.67
N THR A 84 -9.82 -8.87 -6.02
CA THR A 84 -10.68 -9.69 -5.14
C THR A 84 -11.18 -8.88 -3.94
N PHE A 85 -10.28 -8.12 -3.31
CA PHE A 85 -10.63 -7.23 -2.19
C PHE A 85 -11.62 -6.15 -2.63
N ASP A 86 -11.34 -5.47 -3.74
CA ASP A 86 -12.15 -4.39 -4.28
C ASP A 86 -13.56 -4.86 -4.68
N GLN A 87 -13.68 -6.07 -5.25
CA GLN A 87 -14.96 -6.69 -5.55
C GLN A 87 -15.78 -7.00 -4.28
N ALA A 88 -15.13 -7.58 -3.27
CA ALA A 88 -15.76 -7.85 -1.98
C ALA A 88 -16.24 -6.54 -1.32
N LEU A 89 -15.39 -5.50 -1.33
CA LEU A 89 -15.71 -4.19 -0.77
C LEU A 89 -16.92 -3.56 -1.47
N ARG A 90 -16.96 -3.53 -2.81
CA ARG A 90 -18.09 -2.97 -3.56
C ARG A 90 -19.40 -3.69 -3.26
N LYS A 91 -19.38 -5.02 -3.23
CA LYS A 91 -20.57 -5.85 -2.96
C LYS A 91 -21.08 -5.67 -1.52
N HIS A 92 -20.18 -5.40 -0.59
CA HIS A 92 -20.46 -5.38 0.84
C HIS A 92 -20.24 -4.02 1.51
N TYR A 93 -20.27 -2.93 0.75
CA TYR A 93 -19.99 -1.59 1.25
C TYR A 93 -20.89 -1.19 2.43
N GLY A 94 -22.16 -1.59 2.41
CA GLY A 94 -23.07 -1.36 3.53
C GLY A 94 -22.58 -1.95 4.86
N LEU A 95 -21.95 -3.13 4.83
CA LEU A 95 -21.36 -3.76 6.03
C LEU A 95 -20.16 -2.96 6.55
N ILE A 96 -19.40 -2.32 5.66
CA ILE A 96 -18.28 -1.44 6.05
C ILE A 96 -18.78 -0.15 6.71
N VAL A 97 -19.88 0.41 6.22
CA VAL A 97 -20.51 1.55 6.90
C VAL A 97 -20.98 1.14 8.30
N GLU A 98 -21.58 -0.05 8.46
CA GLU A 98 -21.99 -0.57 9.77
C GLU A 98 -20.81 -0.84 10.73
N LEU A 99 -19.61 -1.11 10.20
CA LEU A 99 -18.38 -1.23 11.01
C LEU A 99 -17.95 0.11 11.60
N THR A 100 -18.39 1.23 11.04
CA THR A 100 -18.09 2.56 11.58
C THR A 100 -18.77 2.69 12.95
N GLY A 101 -17.97 2.88 14.01
CA GLY A 101 -18.49 2.92 15.37
C GLY A 101 -18.75 1.55 16.01
N ILE A 102 -18.17 0.47 15.47
CA ILE A 102 -18.27 -0.88 16.06
C ILE A 102 -17.88 -0.92 17.54
N GLU A 103 -16.96 -0.06 17.98
CA GLU A 103 -16.52 0.03 19.38
C GLU A 103 -17.64 0.44 20.34
N GLN A 104 -18.63 1.20 19.85
CA GLN A 104 -19.79 1.65 20.64
C GLN A 104 -20.91 0.61 20.71
N LYS A 105 -20.81 -0.49 19.94
CA LYS A 105 -21.83 -1.53 19.88
C LYS A 105 -21.66 -2.57 20.99
N PRO A 106 -22.75 -3.22 21.46
CA PRO A 106 -22.67 -4.34 22.39
C PRO A 106 -21.82 -5.50 21.84
N VAL A 107 -21.13 -6.23 22.72
CA VAL A 107 -20.20 -7.32 22.34
C VAL A 107 -20.85 -8.36 21.40
N ALA A 108 -22.10 -8.75 21.66
CA ALA A 108 -22.81 -9.73 20.82
C ALA A 108 -23.03 -9.23 19.38
N GLU A 109 -23.36 -7.95 19.23
CA GLU A 109 -23.52 -7.32 17.91
C GLU A 109 -22.17 -7.18 17.20
N ARG A 110 -21.10 -6.84 17.93
CA ARG A 110 -19.74 -6.76 17.39
C ARG A 110 -19.30 -8.10 16.80
N VAL A 111 -19.49 -9.19 17.55
CA VAL A 111 -19.15 -10.55 17.09
C VAL A 111 -19.93 -10.92 15.84
N THR A 112 -21.24 -10.64 15.83
CA THR A 112 -22.11 -10.92 14.68
C THR A 112 -21.68 -10.14 13.43
N LEU A 113 -21.38 -8.85 13.59
CA LEU A 113 -20.95 -7.99 12.50
C LEU A 113 -19.58 -8.42 11.95
N LEU A 114 -18.61 -8.70 12.82
CA LEU A 114 -17.30 -9.22 12.43
C LEU A 114 -17.41 -10.57 11.71
N GLY A 115 -18.33 -11.44 12.13
CA GLY A 115 -18.63 -12.70 11.43
C GLY A 115 -19.15 -12.46 10.01
N LYS A 116 -20.09 -11.51 9.83
CA LYS A 116 -20.60 -11.14 8.50
C LYS A 116 -19.50 -10.56 7.60
N VAL A 117 -18.63 -9.72 8.15
CA VAL A 117 -17.49 -9.14 7.42
C VAL A 117 -16.50 -10.23 7.03
N THR A 118 -16.17 -11.13 7.94
CA THR A 118 -15.29 -12.29 7.65
C THR A 118 -15.88 -13.14 6.53
N GLN A 119 -17.18 -13.42 6.56
CA GLN A 119 -17.84 -14.19 5.50
C GLN A 119 -17.87 -13.43 4.16
N ALA A 120 -18.10 -12.12 4.19
CA ALA A 120 -18.12 -11.27 3.00
C ALA A 120 -16.75 -11.18 2.31
N PHE A 121 -15.68 -11.10 3.10
CA PHE A 121 -14.30 -11.05 2.63
C PHE A 121 -13.64 -12.43 2.57
N LYS A 122 -14.40 -13.52 2.76
CA LYS A 122 -13.88 -14.89 2.69
C LYS A 122 -13.05 -15.18 1.43
N PRO A 123 -13.46 -14.75 0.21
CA PRO A 123 -12.64 -14.97 -0.99
C PRO A 123 -11.25 -14.34 -0.92
N PHE A 124 -11.10 -13.22 -0.21
CA PHE A 124 -9.82 -12.57 0.03
C PHE A 124 -9.04 -13.25 1.16
N ILE A 125 -9.72 -13.57 2.27
CA ILE A 125 -9.12 -14.19 3.45
C ILE A 125 -8.60 -15.60 3.13
N ASP A 126 -9.32 -16.37 2.33
CA ASP A 126 -8.95 -17.73 1.95
C ASP A 126 -7.68 -17.79 1.09
N ARG A 127 -7.26 -16.68 0.46
CA ARG A 127 -5.97 -16.60 -0.24
C ARG A 127 -4.77 -16.63 0.71
N GLY A 128 -4.98 -16.29 1.98
CA GLY A 128 -3.91 -16.27 2.99
C GLY A 128 -3.02 -15.03 2.90
N THR A 129 -1.76 -15.21 3.28
CA THR A 129 -0.73 -14.16 3.26
C THR A 129 -0.06 -14.08 1.90
N MET A 130 0.61 -12.96 1.60
CA MET A 130 1.41 -12.86 0.35
C MET A 130 2.51 -13.92 0.29
N LEU A 131 3.04 -14.35 1.45
CA LEU A 131 4.02 -15.43 1.51
C LEU A 131 3.43 -16.78 1.09
N ASP A 132 2.16 -17.05 1.44
CA ASP A 132 1.47 -18.28 1.04
C ASP A 132 1.26 -18.32 -0.47
N GLU A 133 0.86 -17.20 -1.08
CA GLU A 133 0.67 -17.09 -2.53
C GLU A 133 1.99 -17.22 -3.31
N MET A 134 3.09 -16.70 -2.75
CA MET A 134 4.43 -16.75 -3.36
C MET A 134 5.24 -17.99 -2.96
N ARG A 135 4.66 -18.90 -2.17
CA ARG A 135 5.41 -19.98 -1.50
C ARG A 135 6.18 -20.86 -2.47
N ASP A 136 5.57 -21.23 -3.58
CA ASP A 136 6.14 -22.17 -4.56
C ASP A 136 7.21 -21.50 -5.45
N LEU A 137 7.20 -20.17 -5.54
CA LEU A 137 8.13 -19.39 -6.36
C LEU A 137 9.37 -18.94 -5.60
N LEU A 138 9.26 -18.78 -4.28
CA LEU A 138 10.38 -18.41 -3.42
C LEU A 138 11.22 -19.62 -3.03
N THR A 139 12.53 -19.43 -2.86
CA THR A 139 13.41 -20.46 -2.29
C THR A 139 13.15 -20.63 -0.79
N SER A 140 13.60 -21.75 -0.20
CA SER A 140 13.49 -21.96 1.25
C SER A 140 14.21 -20.88 2.06
N GLU A 141 15.34 -20.37 1.56
CA GLU A 141 16.09 -19.31 2.19
C GLU A 141 15.35 -17.97 2.13
N GLN A 142 14.83 -17.61 0.96
CA GLN A 142 13.99 -16.41 0.80
C GLN A 142 12.76 -16.44 1.70
N ARG A 143 12.07 -17.59 1.82
CA ARG A 143 10.92 -17.73 2.72
C ARG A 143 11.30 -17.55 4.19
N ALA A 144 12.40 -18.18 4.62
CA ALA A 144 12.89 -18.04 5.99
C ALA A 144 13.27 -16.58 6.31
N GLU A 145 13.86 -15.87 5.34
CA GLU A 145 14.20 -14.46 5.50
C GLU A 145 12.95 -13.56 5.57
N VAL A 146 11.92 -13.82 4.77
CA VAL A 146 10.63 -13.11 4.86
C VAL A 146 9.98 -13.34 6.23
N GLU A 147 9.92 -14.58 6.70
CA GLU A 147 9.39 -14.89 8.03
C GLU A 147 10.16 -14.16 9.13
N ARG A 148 11.50 -14.13 9.04
CA ARG A 148 12.35 -13.40 9.98
C ARG A 148 12.01 -11.90 10.00
N LEU A 149 11.94 -11.27 8.83
CA LEU A 149 11.61 -9.83 8.70
C LEU A 149 10.23 -9.51 9.27
N VAL A 150 9.24 -10.36 8.99
CA VAL A 150 7.86 -10.16 9.46
C VAL A 150 7.74 -10.35 10.97
N VAL A 151 8.41 -11.34 11.53
CA VAL A 151 8.43 -11.56 12.99
C VAL A 151 9.10 -10.38 13.69
N GLU A 152 10.23 -9.91 13.18
CA GLU A 152 10.95 -8.74 13.72
C GLU A 152 10.05 -7.49 13.71
N TYR A 153 9.38 -7.21 12.60
CA TYR A 153 8.44 -6.10 12.50
C TYR A 153 7.24 -6.25 13.42
N ALA A 154 6.65 -7.45 13.50
CA ALA A 154 5.52 -7.71 14.38
C ALA A 154 5.88 -7.51 15.86
N GLU A 155 7.06 -7.92 16.29
CA GLU A 155 7.54 -7.67 17.65
C GLU A 155 7.74 -6.18 17.92
N ALA A 156 8.34 -5.44 16.99
CA ALA A 156 8.50 -4.00 17.09
C ALA A 156 7.14 -3.29 17.17
N LYS A 157 6.18 -3.63 16.30
CA LYS A 157 4.84 -3.04 16.30
C LYS A 157 4.08 -3.33 17.59
N LEU A 158 4.18 -4.55 18.11
CA LEU A 158 3.55 -4.91 19.38
C LEU A 158 4.17 -4.18 20.57
N ALA A 159 5.49 -3.95 20.57
CA ALA A 159 6.16 -3.16 21.58
C ALA A 159 5.72 -1.69 21.53
N ASP A 160 5.57 -1.13 20.32
CA ASP A 160 5.09 0.22 20.07
C ASP A 160 3.63 0.39 20.55
N MET A 161 2.73 -0.54 20.21
CA MET A 161 1.33 -0.51 20.68
C MET A 161 1.22 -0.59 22.21
N ARG A 162 2.08 -1.34 22.89
CA ARG A 162 2.10 -1.37 24.38
C ARG A 162 2.48 -0.02 24.97
N ARG A 163 3.43 0.67 24.33
CA ARG A 163 3.86 2.01 24.72
C ARG A 163 2.73 3.02 24.52
N GLU A 164 2.08 3.00 23.36
CA GLU A 164 0.94 3.86 23.03
C GLU A 164 -0.23 3.67 24.02
N LEU A 165 -0.53 2.41 24.37
CA LEU A 165 -1.58 2.08 25.34
C LEU A 165 -1.19 2.33 26.80
N MET A 166 0.06 2.75 27.06
CA MET A 166 0.64 2.85 28.41
C MET A 166 0.41 1.58 29.24
N ASN A 167 0.40 0.42 28.59
CA ASN A 167 0.08 -0.86 29.19
C ASN A 167 1.11 -1.92 28.76
N PRO A 168 2.19 -2.10 29.55
CA PRO A 168 3.26 -3.05 29.21
C PRO A 168 2.77 -4.51 29.22
N ASP A 169 1.72 -4.81 29.99
CA ASP A 169 1.21 -6.17 30.18
C ASP A 169 0.04 -6.50 29.23
N ALA A 170 -0.24 -5.65 28.24
CA ALA A 170 -1.31 -5.88 27.28
C ALA A 170 -1.14 -7.25 26.58
N PRO A 171 -2.15 -8.15 26.65
CA PRO A 171 -2.06 -9.49 26.08
C PRO A 171 -1.76 -9.45 24.58
N ARG A 172 -0.78 -10.25 24.14
CA ARG A 172 -0.35 -10.31 22.73
C ARG A 172 -1.54 -10.59 21.78
N ALA A 173 -2.44 -11.50 22.15
CA ALA A 173 -3.61 -11.84 21.33
C ALA A 173 -4.54 -10.63 21.11
N GLN A 174 -4.71 -9.77 22.11
CA GLN A 174 -5.53 -8.57 22.02
C GLN A 174 -4.89 -7.54 21.07
N LEU A 175 -3.57 -7.32 21.21
CA LEU A 175 -2.82 -6.40 20.37
C LEU A 175 -2.81 -6.86 18.90
N LEU A 176 -2.57 -8.15 18.64
CA LEU A 176 -2.64 -8.72 17.29
C LEU A 176 -4.02 -8.56 16.66
N THR A 177 -5.09 -8.76 17.44
CA THR A 177 -6.46 -8.58 16.95
C THR A 177 -6.71 -7.13 16.55
N ARG A 178 -6.26 -6.19 17.40
CA ARG A 178 -6.37 -4.75 17.13
C ARG A 178 -5.59 -4.35 15.89
N TRP A 179 -4.32 -4.73 15.81
CA TRP A 179 -3.46 -4.45 14.65
C TRP A 179 -4.06 -5.00 13.35
N ARG A 180 -4.63 -6.22 13.38
CA ARG A 180 -5.31 -6.80 12.20
C ARG A 180 -6.53 -5.98 11.78
N LEU A 181 -7.34 -5.50 12.73
CA LEU A 181 -8.50 -4.66 12.43
C LEU A 181 -8.10 -3.29 11.87
N GLU A 182 -7.06 -2.68 12.44
CA GLU A 182 -6.49 -1.41 11.95
C GLU A 182 -5.95 -1.58 10.52
N SER A 183 -5.17 -2.63 10.27
CA SER A 183 -4.64 -2.95 8.94
C SER A 183 -5.76 -3.17 7.93
N PHE A 184 -6.82 -3.88 8.32
CA PHE A 184 -8.01 -4.08 7.48
C PHE A 184 -8.73 -2.76 7.17
N GLY A 185 -8.88 -1.88 8.17
CA GLY A 185 -9.45 -0.54 7.99
C GLY A 185 -8.62 0.33 7.05
N GLN A 186 -7.29 0.26 7.12
CA GLN A 186 -6.40 0.96 6.19
C GLN A 186 -6.54 0.46 4.75
N MET A 187 -6.61 -0.87 4.55
CA MET A 187 -6.84 -1.44 3.22
C MET A 187 -8.18 -0.99 2.62
N ILE A 188 -9.24 -0.91 3.44
CA ILE A 188 -10.52 -0.35 3.02
C ILE A 188 -10.35 1.10 2.59
N ARG A 189 -9.71 1.93 3.43
CA ARG A 189 -9.49 3.36 3.13
C ARG A 189 -8.74 3.53 1.81
N GLN A 190 -7.60 2.87 1.64
CA GLN A 190 -6.79 2.93 0.42
C GLN A 190 -7.58 2.46 -0.82
N SER A 191 -8.40 1.41 -0.69
CA SER A 191 -9.26 0.93 -1.77
C SER A 191 -10.32 1.97 -2.15
N ILE A 192 -10.99 2.58 -1.16
CA ILE A 192 -11.96 3.66 -1.37
C ILE A 192 -11.29 4.86 -2.04
N GLU A 193 -10.16 5.33 -1.51
CA GLU A 193 -9.41 6.47 -2.04
C GLU A 193 -9.00 6.25 -3.50
N ARG A 194 -8.47 5.06 -3.82
CA ARG A 194 -8.12 4.69 -5.19
C ARG A 194 -9.35 4.69 -6.11
N GLN A 195 -10.46 4.10 -5.68
CA GLN A 195 -11.66 4.01 -6.51
C GLN A 195 -12.34 5.36 -6.72
N VAL A 196 -12.41 6.19 -5.68
CA VAL A 196 -12.94 7.55 -5.75
C VAL A 196 -12.02 8.42 -6.61
N GLY A 197 -10.70 8.31 -6.42
CA GLY A 197 -9.70 9.03 -7.22
C GLY A 197 -9.82 8.74 -8.71
N LEU A 198 -9.84 7.46 -9.09
CA LEU A 198 -10.01 7.04 -10.49
C LEU A 198 -11.33 7.55 -11.10
N ARG A 199 -12.42 7.52 -10.34
CA ARG A 199 -13.73 8.01 -10.80
C ARG A 199 -13.78 9.54 -10.90
N ALA A 200 -13.16 10.24 -9.95
CA ALA A 200 -13.05 11.69 -9.97
C ALA A 200 -12.23 12.14 -11.18
N GLU A 201 -11.09 11.49 -11.45
CA GLU A 201 -10.26 11.79 -12.61
C GLU A 201 -11.01 11.57 -13.93
N ALA A 202 -11.68 10.43 -14.09
CA ALA A 202 -12.49 10.16 -15.28
C ALA A 202 -13.62 11.19 -15.46
N PHE A 203 -14.21 11.66 -14.36
CA PHE A 203 -15.23 12.70 -14.38
C PHE A 203 -14.66 14.06 -14.75
N GLU A 204 -13.50 14.47 -14.22
CA GLU A 204 -12.82 15.70 -14.61
C GLU A 204 -12.42 15.69 -16.09
N GLN A 205 -11.90 14.57 -16.59
CA GLN A 205 -11.56 14.41 -18.02
C GLN A 205 -12.81 14.58 -18.92
N LEU A 206 -13.95 14.05 -18.50
CA LEU A 206 -15.23 14.27 -19.18
C LEU A 206 -15.61 15.75 -19.18
N LEU A 207 -15.64 16.41 -18.01
CA LEU A 207 -16.03 17.82 -17.90
C LEU A 207 -15.12 18.73 -18.74
N ALA A 208 -13.81 18.47 -18.75
CA ALA A 208 -12.84 19.19 -19.57
C ALA A 208 -13.15 19.07 -21.07
N ARG A 209 -13.47 17.85 -21.55
CA ARG A 209 -13.83 17.60 -22.96
C ARG A 209 -15.13 18.28 -23.38
N LEU A 210 -16.07 18.42 -22.45
CA LEU A 210 -17.35 19.09 -22.69
C LEU A 210 -17.21 20.62 -22.78
N SER A 211 -16.08 21.20 -22.35
CA SER A 211 -15.85 22.66 -22.40
C SER A 211 -17.03 23.44 -21.79
N LEU A 212 -17.38 23.08 -20.56
CA LEU A 212 -18.55 23.61 -19.86
C LEU A 212 -18.33 25.05 -19.37
N THR A 213 -19.40 25.83 -19.25
CA THR A 213 -19.35 27.07 -18.45
C THR A 213 -19.30 26.73 -16.95
N PRO A 214 -18.81 27.64 -16.08
CA PRO A 214 -18.81 27.42 -14.63
C PRO A 214 -20.18 27.04 -14.06
N GLU A 215 -21.27 27.61 -14.59
CA GLU A 215 -22.63 27.33 -14.17
C GLU A 215 -23.11 25.94 -14.61
N GLN A 216 -22.73 25.50 -15.82
CA GLN A 216 -23.03 24.15 -16.30
C GLN A 216 -22.26 23.10 -15.50
N ASP A 217 -20.97 23.35 -15.24
CA ASP A 217 -20.10 22.49 -14.43
C ASP A 217 -20.70 22.28 -13.03
N SER A 218 -21.02 23.37 -12.32
CA SER A 218 -21.61 23.31 -10.99
C SER A 218 -22.94 22.53 -10.96
N LYS A 219 -23.82 22.74 -11.96
CA LYS A 219 -25.09 21.99 -12.08
C LYS A 219 -24.86 20.50 -12.31
N ILE A 220 -23.95 20.16 -13.23
CA ILE A 220 -23.64 18.76 -13.56
C ILE A 220 -23.04 18.04 -12.35
N ARG A 221 -22.14 18.68 -11.61
CA ARG A 221 -21.60 18.15 -10.35
C ARG A 221 -22.71 17.84 -9.34
N ALA A 222 -23.65 18.76 -9.14
CA ALA A 222 -24.77 18.56 -8.23
C ALA A 222 -25.65 17.37 -8.63
N ILE A 223 -25.97 17.24 -9.93
CA ILE A 223 -26.76 16.11 -10.47
C ILE A 223 -26.03 14.78 -10.25
N VAL A 224 -24.73 14.73 -10.57
CA VAL A 224 -23.95 13.48 -10.51
C VAL A 224 -23.69 13.05 -9.07
N GLN A 225 -23.48 14.00 -8.14
CA GLN A 225 -23.16 13.70 -6.75
C GLN A 225 -24.22 12.83 -6.05
N GLU A 226 -25.51 13.05 -6.35
CA GLU A 226 -26.61 12.28 -5.74
C GLU A 226 -26.54 10.79 -6.11
N VAL A 227 -26.27 10.49 -7.39
CA VAL A 227 -26.18 9.10 -7.87
C VAL A 227 -24.80 8.51 -7.64
N ALA A 228 -23.73 9.30 -7.62
CA ALA A 228 -22.37 8.83 -7.38
C ALA A 228 -22.26 8.08 -6.03
N ILE A 229 -22.93 8.57 -4.99
CA ILE A 229 -22.97 7.90 -3.68
C ILE A 229 -23.68 6.54 -3.80
N LYS A 230 -24.84 6.49 -4.46
CA LYS A 230 -25.59 5.23 -4.66
C LYS A 230 -24.83 4.24 -5.55
N GLU A 231 -24.14 4.74 -6.56
CA GLU A 231 -23.31 3.96 -7.49
C GLU A 231 -22.11 3.35 -6.77
N PHE A 232 -21.49 4.11 -5.87
CA PHE A 232 -20.40 3.62 -5.03
C PHE A 232 -20.87 2.51 -4.08
N GLN A 233 -22.09 2.63 -3.56
CA GLN A 233 -22.73 1.61 -2.72
C GLN A 233 -23.26 0.39 -3.52
N GLY A 234 -23.17 0.39 -4.85
CA GLY A 234 -23.76 -0.64 -5.69
C GLY A 234 -25.29 -0.66 -5.68
N LYS A 235 -25.94 0.44 -5.27
CA LYS A 235 -27.40 0.56 -5.11
C LYS A 235 -28.07 1.38 -6.22
N ALA A 236 -27.30 2.04 -7.08
CA ALA A 236 -27.84 2.84 -8.16
C ALA A 236 -28.53 1.97 -9.21
N THR A 237 -29.82 2.24 -9.43
CA THR A 237 -30.66 1.54 -10.40
C THR A 237 -30.42 2.05 -11.83
N ALA A 238 -30.76 1.23 -12.84
CA ALA A 238 -30.69 1.64 -14.24
C ALA A 238 -31.55 2.88 -14.54
N LEU A 239 -32.69 3.01 -13.85
CA LEU A 239 -33.57 4.18 -13.97
C LEU A 239 -32.91 5.45 -13.42
N GLU A 240 -32.24 5.37 -12.26
CA GLU A 240 -31.49 6.51 -11.70
C GLU A 240 -30.33 6.95 -12.59
N ARG A 241 -29.57 6.00 -13.15
CA ARG A 241 -28.50 6.29 -14.11
C ARG A 241 -29.04 6.98 -15.37
N THR A 242 -30.16 6.48 -15.90
CA THR A 242 -30.83 7.06 -17.07
C THR A 242 -31.34 8.47 -16.77
N ARG A 243 -31.94 8.67 -15.60
CA ARG A 243 -32.41 9.98 -15.15
C ARG A 243 -31.25 10.98 -15.07
N VAL A 244 -30.14 10.63 -14.42
CA VAL A 244 -28.95 11.49 -14.36
C VAL A 244 -28.43 11.82 -15.75
N PHE A 245 -28.35 10.84 -16.65
CA PHE A 245 -27.92 11.08 -18.02
C PHE A 245 -28.82 12.09 -18.74
N LEU A 246 -30.13 11.98 -18.58
CA LEU A 246 -31.09 12.92 -19.17
C LEU A 246 -31.00 14.32 -18.55
N GLU A 247 -30.84 14.41 -17.23
CA GLU A 247 -30.68 15.69 -16.52
C GLU A 247 -29.37 16.39 -16.92
N VAL A 248 -28.25 15.65 -17.00
CA VAL A 248 -26.97 16.18 -17.52
C VAL A 248 -27.14 16.66 -18.95
N ARG A 249 -27.76 15.85 -19.82
CA ARG A 249 -27.99 16.23 -21.23
C ARG A 249 -28.82 17.51 -21.35
N ALA A 250 -29.80 17.72 -20.48
CA ALA A 250 -30.64 18.93 -20.49
C ALA A 250 -29.88 20.21 -20.13
N VAL A 251 -28.76 20.10 -19.41
CA VAL A 251 -27.87 21.24 -19.09
C VAL A 251 -26.92 21.59 -20.25
N LEU A 252 -26.66 20.63 -21.14
CA LEU A 252 -25.70 20.76 -22.24
C LEU A 252 -26.31 21.37 -23.51
N THR A 253 -25.50 22.16 -24.22
CA THR A 253 -25.78 22.62 -25.59
C THR A 253 -25.74 21.46 -26.60
N PRO A 254 -26.35 21.58 -27.80
CA PRO A 254 -26.34 20.52 -28.81
C PRO A 254 -24.92 20.01 -29.16
N GLU A 255 -23.95 20.91 -29.28
CA GLU A 255 -22.55 20.58 -29.56
C GLU A 255 -21.91 19.79 -28.41
N GLN A 256 -22.19 20.18 -27.17
CA GLN A 256 -21.71 19.47 -25.98
C GLN A 256 -22.39 18.09 -25.83
N GLN A 257 -23.68 17.98 -26.16
CA GLN A 257 -24.39 16.68 -26.18
C GLN A 257 -23.76 15.72 -27.19
N LYS A 258 -23.32 16.22 -28.35
CA LYS A 258 -22.59 15.40 -29.34
C LYS A 258 -21.27 14.88 -28.77
N ARG A 259 -20.48 15.74 -28.12
CA ARG A 259 -19.22 15.33 -27.46
C ARG A 259 -19.44 14.32 -26.33
N LEU A 260 -20.51 14.50 -25.55
CA LEU A 260 -20.90 13.53 -24.52
C LEU A 260 -21.21 12.16 -25.14
N TRP A 261 -21.96 12.14 -26.25
CA TRP A 261 -22.25 10.89 -26.97
C TRP A 261 -21.02 10.23 -27.57
N GLU A 262 -20.11 11.01 -28.16
CA GLU A 262 -18.83 10.50 -28.67
C GLU A 262 -18.01 9.84 -27.56
N TYR A 263 -17.91 10.49 -26.40
CA TYR A 263 -17.26 9.93 -25.22
C TYR A 263 -17.90 8.60 -24.78
N VAL A 264 -19.23 8.55 -24.66
CA VAL A 264 -19.94 7.32 -24.27
C VAL A 264 -19.68 6.19 -25.27
N LEU A 265 -19.70 6.47 -26.58
CA LEU A 265 -19.44 5.47 -27.62
C LEU A 265 -17.99 4.97 -27.61
N GLU A 266 -17.02 5.83 -27.32
CA GLU A 266 -15.62 5.43 -27.15
C GLU A 266 -15.44 4.48 -25.97
N GLN A 267 -16.06 4.79 -24.82
CA GLN A 267 -16.02 3.94 -23.63
C GLN A 267 -16.65 2.55 -23.88
N TYR A 268 -17.72 2.49 -24.68
CA TYR A 268 -18.35 1.22 -25.08
C TYR A 268 -17.55 0.41 -26.12
N ARG A 269 -16.64 1.03 -26.86
CA ARG A 269 -15.81 0.36 -27.87
C ARG A 269 -14.44 -0.07 -27.34
N GLY A 270 -13.97 0.59 -26.28
CA GLY A 270 -12.65 0.34 -25.67
C GLY A 270 -12.64 -0.64 -24.49
N GLY A 271 -13.81 -1.16 -24.07
CA GLY A 271 -13.93 -2.19 -23.03
C GLY A 271 -14.40 -3.51 -23.61
#